data_AF-A0A6U6NLN4-F1
#
_entry.id   AF-A0A6U6NLN4-F1
#
_cell.length_a   1.000
_cell.length_b   1.000
_cell.length_c   1.000
_cell.angle_alpha   90.00
_cell.angle_beta   90.00
_cell.angle_gamma   90.00
#
_symmetry.space_group_name_H-M   'P 1'
#
loop_
_entity.id
_entity.type
_entity.pdbx_description
1 polymer ?
#
loop_
_entity_poly.entity_id
_entity_poly.type
_entity_poly.pdbx_seq_one_letter_code
_entity_poly.pdbx_strand_id
1 'polypeptide(L)'
;TIAPTAALALDDECGVSEGGDGRCALNAMQLRRSADLGTSTSSDEEQDHPFISGCNDTVAGKECPLPLKCVTKPDGSWSQCVDCTTDETFQKDCIMMNEGMRDAAVEKCGRTCPFTTPRPLTSGCNDTDPELKCPGELKCVTQADGTWSQCVDCSKRFYKDCQQLKDSMRLAAVKVCKRTCVGTQCKGPEWCHHPYHCVGNKTWAQCIQCDSKTFHYACQHWKPSFREIAQSKCRRHCRR
;
A
#
# COMPACT_ATOMS: atom_id res chain seq x y z
N THR A 1 -53.44 -9.65 -12.93
CA THR A 1 -52.31 -9.70 -13.87
C THR A 1 -51.16 -8.94 -13.25
N ILE A 2 -50.18 -9.66 -12.70
CA ILE A 2 -48.97 -9.11 -12.06
C ILE A 2 -47.80 -9.75 -12.80
N ALA A 3 -46.92 -8.93 -13.36
CA ALA A 3 -45.76 -9.37 -14.13
C ALA A 3 -44.64 -9.86 -13.20
N PRO A 4 -43.83 -10.87 -13.61
CA PRO A 4 -42.69 -11.33 -12.82
C PRO A 4 -41.48 -10.41 -13.05
N THR A 5 -40.85 -10.01 -11.95
CA THR A 5 -39.60 -9.27 -11.91
C THR A 5 -38.44 -10.17 -12.37
N ALA A 6 -37.70 -9.73 -13.38
CA ALA A 6 -36.53 -10.42 -13.89
C ALA A 6 -35.42 -10.49 -12.83
N ALA A 7 -34.90 -11.69 -12.58
CA ALA A 7 -33.69 -11.91 -11.82
C ALA A 7 -32.49 -11.48 -12.67
N LEU A 8 -31.69 -10.54 -12.15
CA LEU A 8 -30.40 -10.19 -12.72
C LEU A 8 -29.43 -11.35 -12.50
N ALA A 9 -28.86 -11.87 -13.59
CA ALA A 9 -27.77 -12.82 -13.55
C ALA A 9 -26.53 -12.16 -12.90
N LEU A 10 -26.02 -12.75 -11.82
CA LEU A 10 -24.67 -12.47 -11.34
C LEU A 10 -23.70 -13.24 -12.24
N ASP A 11 -22.85 -12.52 -12.97
CA ASP A 11 -21.69 -13.08 -13.67
C ASP A 11 -20.68 -13.62 -12.65
N ASP A 12 -20.71 -14.94 -12.47
CA ASP A 12 -19.80 -15.72 -11.61
C ASP A 12 -18.62 -16.23 -12.46
N GLU A 13 -17.86 -15.32 -13.06
CA GLU A 13 -16.66 -15.65 -13.84
C GLU A 13 -15.46 -15.86 -12.89
N CYS A 14 -15.46 -16.97 -12.15
CA CYS A 14 -14.28 -17.57 -11.55
C CYS A 14 -14.12 -19.00 -12.09
N GLY A 15 -13.79 -19.07 -13.38
CA GLY A 15 -13.57 -20.32 -14.10
C GLY A 15 -12.50 -21.19 -13.43
N VAL A 16 -12.87 -22.44 -13.17
CA VAL A 16 -12.00 -23.49 -12.66
C VAL A 16 -11.08 -23.95 -13.78
N SER A 17 -9.97 -23.25 -14.01
CA SER A 17 -8.90 -23.78 -14.87
C SER A 17 -8.03 -24.73 -14.04
N GLU A 18 -8.09 -26.03 -14.37
CA GLU A 18 -7.14 -27.02 -13.88
C GLU A 18 -5.71 -26.58 -14.26
N GLY A 19 -4.96 -26.08 -13.28
CA GLY A 19 -3.58 -25.61 -13.47
C GLY A 19 -3.31 -24.15 -13.09
N GLY A 20 -4.32 -23.37 -12.70
CA GLY A 20 -4.16 -21.96 -12.32
C GLY A 20 -3.63 -21.74 -10.89
N ASP A 21 -2.52 -21.02 -10.78
CA ASP A 21 -1.94 -20.43 -9.59
C ASP A 21 -2.99 -19.61 -8.82
N GLY A 22 -3.34 -20.07 -7.61
CA GLY A 22 -4.53 -19.66 -6.86
C GLY A 22 -4.56 -18.22 -6.34
N ARG A 23 -4.59 -17.23 -7.24
CA ARG A 23 -4.61 -15.79 -6.94
C ARG A 23 -6.01 -15.20 -6.68
N CYS A 24 -7.09 -15.97 -6.75
CA CYS A 24 -8.47 -15.46 -6.69
C CYS A 24 -9.05 -15.21 -5.27
N ALA A 25 -8.27 -15.27 -4.19
CA ALA A 25 -8.81 -15.12 -2.82
C ALA A 25 -8.57 -13.74 -2.17
N LEU A 26 -8.05 -12.74 -2.90
CA LEU A 26 -7.39 -11.59 -2.25
C LEU A 26 -8.25 -10.34 -1.98
N ASN A 27 -9.49 -10.20 -2.48
CA ASN A 27 -10.14 -8.88 -2.47
C ASN A 27 -11.43 -8.71 -1.64
N ALA A 28 -11.94 -9.74 -0.95
CA ALA A 28 -13.23 -9.62 -0.26
C ALA A 28 -13.19 -8.82 1.07
N MET A 29 -12.05 -8.76 1.77
CA MET A 29 -11.98 -8.12 3.11
C MET A 29 -11.56 -6.64 3.12
N GLN A 30 -11.08 -6.07 2.01
CA GLN A 30 -10.45 -4.74 2.01
C GLN A 30 -11.37 -3.59 1.57
N LEU A 31 -12.58 -3.87 1.07
CA LEU A 31 -13.43 -2.90 0.38
C LEU A 31 -14.46 -2.13 1.23
N ARG A 32 -14.55 -2.34 2.56
CA ARG A 32 -15.63 -1.73 3.38
C ARG A 32 -15.23 -0.58 4.31
N ARG A 33 -14.12 0.12 4.05
CA ARG A 33 -13.70 1.26 4.88
C ARG A 33 -13.76 2.64 4.23
N SER A 34 -14.32 2.75 3.03
CA SER A 34 -14.27 4.00 2.23
C SER A 34 -15.62 4.48 1.71
N ALA A 35 -16.74 4.00 2.24
CA ALA A 35 -18.08 4.40 1.79
C ALA A 35 -18.81 5.18 2.90
N ASP A 36 -18.30 6.35 3.25
CA ASP A 36 -19.03 7.42 3.91
C ASP A 36 -18.18 8.69 3.82
N LEU A 37 -18.81 9.85 3.56
CA LEU A 37 -18.29 11.14 3.07
C LEU A 37 -18.35 11.19 1.53
N GLY A 38 -19.30 11.87 0.89
CA GLY A 38 -20.06 13.04 1.30
C GLY A 38 -19.99 14.02 0.14
N THR A 39 -20.98 13.97 -0.74
CA THR A 39 -21.09 14.84 -1.93
C THR A 39 -21.29 16.28 -1.47
N SER A 40 -20.32 17.16 -1.71
CA SER A 40 -20.47 18.61 -1.53
C SER A 40 -20.08 19.29 -2.83
N THR A 41 -21.09 19.85 -3.50
CA THR A 41 -20.98 20.76 -4.63
C THR A 41 -20.69 22.16 -4.09
N SER A 42 -19.47 22.65 -4.26
CA SER A 42 -19.15 24.08 -4.16
C SER A 42 -18.60 24.55 -5.50
N SER A 43 -19.36 25.44 -6.13
CA SER A 43 -18.99 26.19 -7.31
C SER A 43 -18.05 27.32 -6.90
N ASP A 44 -16.75 27.02 -6.87
CA ASP A 44 -15.69 28.03 -6.90
C ASP A 44 -15.00 27.91 -8.26
N GLU A 45 -14.73 29.06 -8.86
CA GLU A 45 -14.18 29.24 -10.20
C GLU A 45 -12.77 28.63 -10.27
N GLU A 46 -12.71 27.36 -10.66
CA GLU A 46 -11.48 26.60 -10.86
C GLU A 46 -10.70 27.21 -12.03
N GLN A 47 -9.70 28.05 -11.73
CA GLN A 47 -8.67 28.40 -12.69
C GLN A 47 -7.85 27.14 -12.98
N ASP A 48 -8.27 26.42 -14.01
CA ASP A 48 -7.58 25.27 -14.58
C ASP A 48 -6.20 25.73 -15.07
N HIS A 49 -5.20 25.62 -14.19
CA HIS A 49 -3.82 25.94 -14.52
C HIS A 49 -3.30 24.86 -15.46
N PRO A 50 -2.99 25.19 -16.73
CA PRO A 50 -2.57 24.19 -17.69
C PRO A 50 -1.30 23.49 -17.19
N PHE A 51 -1.31 22.16 -17.21
CA PHE A 51 -0.15 21.34 -16.89
C PHE A 51 0.95 21.60 -17.95
N ILE A 52 1.88 22.52 -17.67
CA ILE A 52 2.97 22.85 -18.60
C ILE A 52 4.13 21.88 -18.36
N SER A 53 4.23 20.87 -19.23
CA SER A 53 5.37 19.95 -19.30
C SER A 53 6.53 20.51 -20.13
N GLY A 54 7.77 20.19 -19.76
CA GLY A 54 8.96 20.45 -20.57
C GLY A 54 9.55 21.86 -20.43
N CYS A 55 9.56 22.40 -19.22
CA CYS A 55 10.20 23.68 -18.91
C CYS A 55 11.73 23.57 -18.84
N ASN A 56 12.44 24.68 -19.02
CA ASN A 56 13.88 24.75 -18.82
C ASN A 56 14.29 26.19 -18.45
N ASP A 57 14.67 26.41 -17.19
CA ASP A 57 15.11 27.72 -16.67
C ASP A 57 16.38 28.27 -17.36
N THR A 58 17.09 27.47 -18.15
CA THR A 58 18.33 27.87 -18.86
C THR A 58 18.11 28.23 -20.32
N VAL A 59 16.90 28.02 -20.87
CA VAL A 59 16.60 28.26 -22.28
C VAL A 59 15.53 29.33 -22.40
N ALA A 60 15.87 30.42 -23.08
CA ALA A 60 14.95 31.53 -23.34
C ALA A 60 13.66 31.06 -24.04
N GLY A 61 12.51 31.40 -23.48
CA GLY A 61 11.18 31.00 -23.97
C GLY A 61 10.73 29.61 -23.52
N LYS A 62 11.47 28.95 -22.62
CA LYS A 62 11.09 27.68 -21.97
C LYS A 62 10.97 27.82 -20.47
N GLU A 63 11.06 29.03 -19.93
CA GLU A 63 10.85 29.31 -18.52
C GLU A 63 9.40 29.12 -18.13
N CYS A 64 9.17 28.77 -16.86
CA CYS A 64 7.83 28.73 -16.31
C CYS A 64 7.30 30.17 -16.14
N PRO A 65 6.01 30.42 -16.44
CA PRO A 65 5.41 31.70 -16.13
C PRO A 65 5.38 31.91 -14.61
N LEU A 66 5.65 33.14 -14.16
CA LEU A 66 5.54 33.46 -12.73
C LEU A 66 4.08 33.26 -12.27
N PRO A 67 3.85 32.69 -11.06
CA PRO A 67 4.83 32.40 -10.00
C PRO A 67 5.39 30.96 -10.01
N LEU A 68 5.18 30.19 -11.07
CA LEU A 68 5.58 28.79 -11.14
C LEU A 68 7.11 28.66 -11.23
N LYS A 69 7.66 27.58 -10.67
CA LYS A 69 9.09 27.23 -10.80
C LYS A 69 9.27 26.00 -11.66
N CYS A 70 10.31 25.98 -12.49
CA CYS A 70 10.67 24.78 -13.22
C CYS A 70 11.34 23.76 -12.30
N VAL A 71 10.76 22.58 -12.20
CA VAL A 71 11.31 21.43 -11.49
C VAL A 71 11.75 20.42 -12.52
N THR A 72 13.01 19.98 -12.43
CA THR A 72 13.60 18.98 -13.33
C THR A 72 14.04 17.78 -12.53
N LYS A 73 13.77 16.57 -13.03
CA LYS A 73 14.27 15.34 -12.40
C LYS A 73 15.80 15.35 -12.32
N PRO A 74 16.41 14.66 -11.34
CA PRO A 74 17.86 14.53 -11.24
C PRO A 74 18.53 13.92 -12.48
N ASP A 75 17.83 13.04 -13.21
CA ASP A 75 18.32 12.41 -14.44
C ASP A 75 18.13 13.28 -15.70
N GLY A 76 17.53 14.47 -15.56
CA GLY A 76 17.23 15.38 -16.66
C GLY A 76 16.16 14.87 -17.64
N SER A 77 15.53 13.72 -17.38
CA SER A 77 14.62 13.06 -18.33
C SER A 77 13.26 13.77 -18.46
N TRP A 78 12.88 14.57 -17.47
CA TRP A 78 11.60 15.26 -17.43
C TRP A 78 11.71 16.53 -16.59
N SER A 79 10.93 17.54 -16.98
CA SER A 79 10.75 18.77 -16.23
C SER A 79 9.30 19.25 -16.34
N GLN A 80 8.82 19.95 -15.32
CA GLN A 80 7.49 20.57 -15.34
C GLN A 80 7.44 21.81 -14.44
N CYS A 81 6.54 22.72 -14.76
CA CYS A 81 6.26 23.87 -13.91
C CYS A 81 5.45 23.43 -12.69
N VAL A 82 5.89 23.85 -11.51
CA VAL A 82 5.24 23.53 -10.23
C VAL A 82 4.92 24.82 -9.49
N ASP A 83 3.73 24.90 -8.92
CA ASP A 83 3.38 26.02 -8.06
C ASP A 83 3.97 25.83 -6.66
N CYS A 84 4.96 26.66 -6.33
CA CYS A 84 5.57 26.68 -5.00
C CYS A 84 4.98 27.76 -4.07
N THR A 85 3.96 28.51 -4.49
CA THR A 85 3.48 29.71 -3.78
C THR A 85 2.89 29.39 -2.42
N THR A 86 2.06 28.36 -2.31
CA THR A 86 1.39 27.94 -1.07
C THR A 86 1.61 26.45 -0.80
N ASP A 87 1.49 26.04 0.46
CA ASP A 87 1.52 24.60 0.77
C ASP A 87 0.35 23.87 0.12
N GLU A 88 -0.82 24.48 0.04
CA GLU A 88 -2.02 23.85 -0.52
C GLU A 88 -1.87 23.56 -2.03
N THR A 89 -1.44 24.53 -2.82
CA THR A 89 -1.23 24.35 -4.27
C THR A 89 -0.10 23.37 -4.54
N PHE A 90 1.01 23.48 -3.80
CA PHE A 90 2.10 22.52 -3.88
C PHE A 90 1.65 21.10 -3.54
N GLN A 91 0.77 20.90 -2.53
CA GLN A 91 0.26 19.58 -2.20
C GLN A 91 -0.59 18.97 -3.30
N LYS A 92 -1.44 19.77 -3.95
CA LYS A 92 -2.29 19.31 -5.06
C LYS A 92 -1.42 18.79 -6.21
N ASP A 93 -0.40 19.57 -6.60
CA ASP A 93 0.55 19.16 -7.64
C ASP A 93 1.36 17.94 -7.22
N CYS A 94 1.83 17.91 -5.98
CA CYS A 94 2.75 16.87 -5.52
C CYS A 94 2.10 15.47 -5.52
N ILE A 95 0.80 15.35 -5.26
CA ILE A 95 0.07 14.07 -5.29
C ILE A 95 0.13 13.44 -6.69
N MET A 96 0.14 14.27 -7.74
CA MET A 96 0.11 13.83 -9.14
C MET A 96 1.52 13.54 -9.69
N MET A 97 2.58 13.89 -8.97
CA MET A 97 3.96 13.67 -9.38
C MET A 97 4.46 12.24 -9.06
N ASN A 98 5.32 11.73 -9.94
CA ASN A 98 6.11 10.53 -9.64
C ASN A 98 7.24 10.84 -8.63
N GLU A 99 7.83 9.79 -8.04
CA GLU A 99 8.83 9.90 -6.98
C GLU A 99 9.99 10.86 -7.32
N GLY A 100 10.65 10.66 -8.46
CA GLY A 100 11.78 11.51 -8.85
C GLY A 100 11.42 12.97 -9.08
N MET A 101 10.18 13.27 -9.52
CA MET A 101 9.70 14.65 -9.62
C MET A 101 9.35 15.26 -8.27
N ARG A 102 8.77 14.47 -7.36
CA ARG A 102 8.43 14.94 -6.01
C ARG A 102 9.67 15.37 -5.24
N ASP A 103 10.73 14.56 -5.27
CA ASP A 103 11.97 14.86 -4.56
C ASP A 103 12.58 16.18 -5.07
N ALA A 104 12.67 16.33 -6.39
CA ALA A 104 13.14 17.57 -7.01
C ALA A 104 12.23 18.77 -6.69
N ALA A 105 10.91 18.58 -6.61
CA ALA A 105 9.96 19.62 -6.29
C ALA A 105 10.06 20.07 -4.83
N VAL A 106 10.21 19.12 -3.89
CA VAL A 106 10.46 19.38 -2.47
C VAL A 106 11.74 20.20 -2.29
N GLU A 107 12.82 19.82 -2.95
CA GLU A 107 14.10 20.53 -2.92
C GLU A 107 13.97 21.94 -3.49
N LYS A 108 13.37 22.09 -4.68
CA LYS A 108 13.25 23.38 -5.39
C LYS A 108 12.25 24.34 -4.73
N CYS A 109 11.16 23.82 -4.17
CA CYS A 109 10.12 24.63 -3.51
C CYS A 109 10.41 24.86 -2.02
N GLY A 110 11.26 24.06 -1.37
CA GLY A 110 11.50 24.13 0.08
C GLY A 110 10.27 23.76 0.91
N ARG A 111 9.38 22.91 0.36
CA ARG A 111 8.11 22.49 0.97
C ARG A 111 8.07 20.98 1.15
N THR A 112 7.33 20.50 2.14
CA THR A 112 7.18 19.06 2.37
C THR A 112 6.05 18.47 1.52
N CYS A 113 6.19 17.24 1.06
CA CYS A 113 5.10 16.52 0.40
C CYS A 113 4.70 15.24 1.19
N PRO A 114 3.44 15.13 1.66
CA PRO A 114 2.96 14.09 2.56
C PRO A 114 2.75 12.74 1.87
N PHE A 115 2.83 12.68 0.54
CA PHE A 115 2.81 11.44 -0.24
C PHE A 115 4.19 10.95 -0.67
N THR A 116 5.23 11.33 0.06
CA THR A 116 6.38 10.43 0.16
C THR A 116 5.85 9.09 0.73
N THR A 117 5.48 8.16 -0.17
CA THR A 117 5.89 6.78 0.04
C THR A 117 7.34 6.92 0.51
N PRO A 118 7.66 6.52 1.76
CA PRO A 118 9.01 6.66 2.27
C PRO A 118 9.92 6.19 1.15
N ARG A 119 10.85 7.06 0.73
CA ARG A 119 11.95 6.72 -0.17
C ARG A 119 12.24 5.23 0.06
N PRO A 120 12.23 4.35 -0.96
CA PRO A 120 12.82 3.04 -0.78
C PRO A 120 14.23 3.37 -0.34
N LEU A 121 14.48 3.28 0.97
CA LEU A 121 15.71 3.64 1.60
C LEU A 121 16.68 2.58 1.09
N THR A 122 17.26 2.88 -0.06
CA THR A 122 18.30 2.10 -0.71
C THR A 122 19.57 2.14 0.14
N SER A 123 19.65 3.06 1.10
CA SER A 123 20.55 3.03 2.24
C SER A 123 19.88 2.37 3.44
N GLY A 124 20.50 1.32 3.99
CA GLY A 124 20.01 0.68 5.21
C GLY A 124 19.84 1.67 6.36
N CYS A 125 18.86 1.43 7.22
CA CYS A 125 18.68 2.20 8.46
C CYS A 125 19.45 1.57 9.63
N ASN A 126 19.74 2.35 10.66
CA ASN A 126 20.30 1.84 11.91
C ASN A 126 19.80 2.67 13.10
N ASP A 127 19.12 2.03 14.05
CA ASP A 127 18.57 2.72 15.23
C ASP A 127 19.65 3.22 16.20
N THR A 128 20.89 2.71 16.12
CA THR A 128 22.01 3.17 16.94
C THR A 128 22.76 4.35 16.34
N ASP A 129 22.58 4.60 15.04
CA ASP A 129 23.27 5.67 14.32
C ASP A 129 22.27 6.82 14.08
N PRO A 130 22.49 8.01 14.68
CA PRO A 130 21.61 9.15 14.50
C PRO A 130 21.42 9.59 13.04
N GLU A 131 22.42 9.39 12.17
CA GLU A 131 22.35 9.79 10.76
C GLU A 131 21.55 8.79 9.91
N LEU A 132 21.51 7.52 10.32
CA LEU A 132 20.78 6.44 9.65
C LEU A 132 19.46 6.09 10.34
N LYS A 133 19.04 6.91 11.30
CA LYS A 133 17.79 6.72 12.02
C LYS A 133 16.60 6.97 11.09
N CYS A 134 15.59 6.13 11.22
CA CYS A 134 14.36 6.31 10.47
C CYS A 134 13.67 7.65 10.80
N PRO A 135 13.21 8.41 9.79
CA PRO A 135 12.52 9.67 10.04
C PRO A 135 11.12 9.45 10.62
N GLY A 136 10.68 10.38 11.46
CA GLY A 136 9.33 10.39 12.03
C GLY A 136 9.03 9.16 12.90
N GLU A 137 7.88 8.52 12.64
CA GLU A 137 7.40 7.34 13.37
C GLU A 137 7.83 6.01 12.73
N LEU A 138 8.58 6.05 11.62
CA LEU A 138 9.04 4.85 10.94
C LEU A 138 9.98 4.05 11.85
N LYS A 139 9.93 2.72 11.75
CA LYS A 139 10.78 1.81 12.52
C LYS A 139 11.84 1.19 11.63
N CYS A 140 13.07 1.13 12.11
CA CYS A 140 14.10 0.41 11.40
C CYS A 140 13.86 -1.10 11.52
N VAL A 141 13.77 -1.76 10.38
CA VAL A 141 13.59 -3.22 10.30
C VAL A 141 14.83 -3.80 9.67
N THR A 142 15.53 -4.66 10.41
CA THR A 142 16.75 -5.34 9.94
C THR A 142 16.45 -6.82 9.72
N GLN A 143 16.92 -7.38 8.60
CA GLN A 143 16.84 -8.81 8.33
C GLN A 143 17.55 -9.62 9.42
N ALA A 144 17.16 -10.89 9.56
CA ALA A 144 17.75 -11.77 10.57
C ALA A 144 19.24 -12.02 10.38
N ASP A 145 19.76 -11.90 9.15
CA ASP A 145 21.17 -12.03 8.82
C ASP A 145 21.97 -10.72 9.00
N GLY A 146 21.29 -9.61 9.33
CA GLY A 146 21.92 -8.30 9.50
C GLY A 146 22.37 -7.63 8.20
N THR A 147 22.18 -8.25 7.03
CA THR A 147 22.75 -7.78 5.76
C THR A 147 22.01 -6.59 5.16
N TRP A 148 20.75 -6.41 5.54
CA TRP A 148 19.90 -5.36 5.01
C TRP A 148 18.95 -4.86 6.09
N SER A 149 18.70 -3.56 6.08
CA SER A 149 17.70 -2.91 6.90
C SER A 149 16.95 -1.87 6.08
N GLN A 150 15.71 -1.56 6.46
CA GLN A 150 14.97 -0.46 5.88
C GLN A 150 13.93 0.08 6.86
N CYS A 151 13.57 1.35 6.71
CA CYS A 151 12.50 1.93 7.51
C CYS A 151 11.14 1.43 7.03
N VAL A 152 10.29 1.02 7.97
CA VAL A 152 8.94 0.52 7.71
C VAL A 152 7.94 1.31 8.53
N ASP A 153 6.83 1.67 7.91
CA ASP A 153 5.69 2.27 8.59
C ASP A 153 4.88 1.19 9.33
N CYS A 154 4.94 1.19 10.66
CA CYS A 154 4.19 0.28 11.52
C CYS A 154 2.75 0.76 11.82
N SER A 155 2.27 1.81 11.15
CA SER A 155 0.93 2.36 11.32
C SER A 155 -0.17 1.50 10.68
N LYS A 156 -1.31 2.11 10.36
CA LYS A 156 -2.40 1.46 9.62
C LYS A 156 -1.99 1.06 8.19
N ARG A 157 -0.94 1.67 7.63
CA ARG A 157 -0.43 1.36 6.28
C ARG A 157 0.37 0.06 6.20
N PHE A 158 0.85 -0.45 7.34
CA PHE A 158 1.66 -1.66 7.44
C PHE A 158 1.13 -2.82 6.59
N TYR A 159 -0.18 -3.06 6.59
CA TYR A 159 -0.78 -4.18 5.84
C TYR A 159 -0.55 -4.11 4.32
N LYS A 160 -0.51 -2.91 3.75
CA LYS A 160 -0.27 -2.70 2.31
C LYS A 160 1.22 -2.74 2.01
N ASP A 161 2.01 -2.07 2.84
CA ASP A 161 3.44 -1.92 2.60
C ASP A 161 4.18 -3.24 2.83
N CYS A 162 3.76 -4.04 3.83
CA CYS A 162 4.37 -5.33 4.14
C CYS A 162 4.23 -6.38 3.01
N GLN A 163 3.22 -6.24 2.14
CA GLN A 163 3.00 -7.14 1.00
C GLN A 163 4.07 -6.94 -0.08
N GLN A 164 4.62 -5.74 -0.18
CA GLN A 164 5.72 -5.40 -1.10
C GLN A 164 7.08 -5.85 -0.58
N LEU A 165 7.18 -6.21 0.70
CA LEU A 165 8.41 -6.71 1.29
C LEU A 165 8.71 -8.13 0.84
N LYS A 166 10.00 -8.41 0.59
CA LYS A 166 10.50 -9.77 0.47
C LYS A 166 10.30 -10.52 1.79
N ASP A 167 10.22 -11.84 1.70
CA ASP A 167 9.95 -12.73 2.83
C ASP A 167 10.86 -12.48 4.06
N SER A 168 12.17 -12.33 3.87
CA SER A 168 13.11 -12.06 4.98
C SER A 168 12.78 -10.75 5.70
N MET A 169 12.48 -9.69 4.94
CA MET A 169 12.05 -8.39 5.47
C MET A 169 10.68 -8.45 6.13
N ARG A 170 9.75 -9.21 5.57
CA ARG A 170 8.39 -9.33 6.10
C ARG A 170 8.39 -9.94 7.49
N LEU A 171 9.15 -11.02 7.70
CA LEU A 171 9.30 -11.62 9.03
C LEU A 171 9.89 -10.63 10.04
N ALA A 172 10.96 -9.92 9.66
CA ALA A 172 11.57 -8.91 10.50
C ALA A 172 10.56 -7.78 10.83
N ALA A 173 9.80 -7.32 9.84
CA ALA A 173 8.81 -6.27 10.00
C ALA A 173 7.66 -6.70 10.92
N VAL A 174 7.19 -7.95 10.82
CA VAL A 174 6.19 -8.52 11.77
C VAL A 174 6.71 -8.48 13.21
N LYS A 175 7.98 -8.84 13.40
CA LYS A 175 8.62 -8.87 14.74
C LYS A 175 8.80 -7.48 15.33
N VAL A 176 9.19 -6.49 14.52
CA VAL A 176 9.41 -5.10 14.94
C VAL A 176 8.08 -4.37 15.15
N CYS A 177 7.20 -4.41 14.14
CA CYS A 177 5.92 -3.70 14.17
C CYS A 177 4.86 -4.37 15.05
N LYS A 178 5.09 -5.60 15.54
CA LYS A 178 4.12 -6.41 16.30
C LYS A 178 2.77 -6.47 15.58
N ARG A 179 2.80 -6.70 14.27
CA ARG A 179 1.63 -6.72 13.39
C ARG A 179 1.78 -7.84 12.37
N THR A 180 0.67 -8.50 12.05
CA THR A 180 0.63 -9.56 11.03
C THR A 180 0.56 -8.97 9.63
N CYS A 181 1.38 -9.47 8.70
CA CYS A 181 1.26 -9.13 7.29
C CYS A 181 0.19 -9.98 6.61
N VAL A 182 -1.07 -9.52 6.66
CA VAL A 182 -2.23 -10.25 6.15
C VAL A 182 -2.19 -10.37 4.62
N GLY A 183 -2.70 -11.47 4.08
CA GLY A 183 -2.73 -11.73 2.63
C GLY A 183 -1.40 -12.21 2.05
N THR A 184 -0.45 -12.59 2.91
CA THR A 184 0.85 -13.13 2.49
C THR A 184 1.10 -14.51 3.05
N GLN A 185 2.05 -15.23 2.43
CA GLN A 185 2.45 -16.55 2.90
C GLN A 185 3.18 -16.44 4.25
N CYS A 186 2.79 -17.28 5.21
CA CYS A 186 3.53 -17.48 6.44
C CYS A 186 4.33 -18.79 6.37
N LYS A 187 5.53 -18.82 6.98
CA LYS A 187 6.38 -20.03 7.00
C LYS A 187 6.44 -20.70 8.38
N GLY A 188 5.91 -20.04 9.40
CA GLY A 188 5.95 -20.48 10.79
C GLY A 188 5.10 -19.60 11.70
N PRO A 189 4.89 -20.00 12.96
CA PRO A 189 4.10 -19.22 13.92
C PRO A 189 4.63 -17.80 14.15
N GLU A 190 5.95 -17.59 14.03
CA GLU A 190 6.62 -16.31 14.21
C GLU A 190 6.28 -15.25 13.15
N TRP A 191 5.67 -15.66 12.04
CA TRP A 191 5.21 -14.77 10.96
C TRP A 191 3.86 -14.11 11.26
N CYS A 192 3.17 -14.59 12.30
CA CYS A 192 1.84 -14.12 12.65
C CYS A 192 1.91 -13.53 14.06
N HIS A 193 1.60 -12.25 14.19
CA HIS A 193 1.43 -11.63 15.48
C HIS A 193 0.06 -12.04 16.07
N HIS A 194 0.00 -12.24 17.38
CA HIS A 194 -1.25 -12.55 18.09
C HIS A 194 -2.33 -11.50 17.75
N PRO A 195 -3.60 -11.89 17.49
CA PRO A 195 -4.20 -13.22 17.64
C PRO A 195 -4.18 -14.10 16.37
N TYR A 196 -3.30 -13.82 15.42
CA TYR A 196 -3.19 -14.63 14.20
C TYR A 196 -2.37 -15.90 14.42
N HIS A 197 -2.74 -16.96 13.69
CA HIS A 197 -2.00 -18.22 13.65
C HIS A 197 -1.59 -18.53 12.21
N CYS A 198 -0.37 -19.03 12.03
CA CYS A 198 0.07 -19.53 10.72
C CYS A 198 -0.59 -20.89 10.47
N VAL A 199 -1.39 -20.97 9.40
CA VAL A 199 -2.21 -22.13 9.07
C VAL A 199 -2.03 -22.48 7.61
N GLY A 200 -1.78 -23.75 7.34
CA GLY A 200 -1.64 -24.29 5.99
C GLY A 200 -0.80 -25.56 5.98
N ASN A 201 -0.25 -25.88 4.83
CA ASN A 201 0.58 -27.05 4.59
C ASN A 201 1.98 -26.62 4.11
N LYS A 202 2.75 -27.57 3.55
CA LYS A 202 4.09 -27.31 3.01
C LYS A 202 4.10 -26.42 1.76
N THR A 203 3.00 -26.37 1.00
CA THR A 203 2.92 -25.60 -0.26
C THR A 203 2.38 -24.20 -0.05
N TRP A 204 1.38 -24.03 0.80
CA TRP A 204 0.78 -22.73 1.12
C TRP A 204 0.30 -22.66 2.57
N ALA A 205 0.63 -21.56 3.24
CA ALA A 205 0.13 -21.24 4.56
C ALA A 205 -0.05 -19.73 4.69
N GLN A 206 -1.04 -19.30 5.48
CA GLN A 206 -1.33 -17.89 5.71
C GLN A 206 -1.71 -17.65 7.17
N CYS A 207 -1.49 -16.42 7.62
CA CYS A 207 -1.92 -16.00 8.94
C CYS A 207 -3.43 -15.79 8.98
N ILE A 208 -4.15 -16.55 9.80
CA ILE A 208 -5.60 -16.40 10.01
C ILE A 208 -5.92 -16.08 11.47
N GLN A 209 -6.99 -15.33 11.70
CA GLN A 209 -7.56 -15.21 13.04
C GLN A 209 -8.59 -16.32 13.25
N CYS A 210 -8.51 -17.00 14.40
CA CYS A 210 -9.49 -18.00 14.78
C CYS A 210 -10.75 -17.41 15.42
N ASP A 211 -10.90 -16.08 15.48
CA ASP A 211 -12.12 -15.41 15.99
C ASP A 211 -13.36 -15.74 15.15
N SER A 212 -14.55 -15.77 15.77
CA SER A 212 -15.74 -16.41 15.18
C SER A 212 -16.23 -15.67 13.96
N LYS A 213 -16.25 -14.33 14.02
CA LYS A 213 -16.80 -13.52 12.93
C LYS A 213 -15.88 -13.55 11.72
N THR A 214 -14.58 -13.29 11.94
CA THR A 214 -13.57 -13.28 10.87
C THR A 214 -13.37 -14.67 10.28
N PHE A 215 -13.34 -15.72 11.11
CA PHE A 215 -13.14 -17.10 10.66
C PHE A 215 -14.29 -17.59 9.79
N HIS A 216 -15.55 -17.39 10.21
CA HIS A 216 -16.69 -17.87 9.43
C HIS A 216 -16.77 -17.20 8.06
N TYR A 217 -16.52 -15.88 8.01
CA TYR A 217 -16.50 -15.13 6.75
C TYR A 217 -15.38 -15.63 5.83
N ALA A 218 -14.13 -15.64 6.32
CA ALA A 218 -12.99 -16.07 5.51
C ALA A 218 -13.13 -17.54 5.04
N CYS A 219 -13.74 -18.39 5.86
CA CYS A 219 -13.87 -19.79 5.55
C CYS A 219 -14.72 -20.10 4.31
N GLN A 220 -15.75 -19.29 4.04
CA GLN A 220 -16.59 -19.47 2.85
C GLN A 220 -15.79 -19.33 1.55
N HIS A 221 -14.70 -18.56 1.59
CA HIS A 221 -13.83 -18.29 0.44
C HIS A 221 -12.61 -19.22 0.35
N TRP A 222 -12.37 -20.07 1.35
CA TRP A 222 -11.25 -21.01 1.31
C TRP A 222 -11.56 -22.27 0.51
N LYS A 223 -10.57 -22.75 -0.25
CA LYS A 223 -10.58 -24.07 -0.87
C LYS A 223 -10.78 -25.18 0.18
N PRO A 224 -11.44 -26.30 -0.16
CA PRO A 224 -11.74 -27.38 0.80
C PRO A 224 -10.53 -27.86 1.60
N SER A 225 -9.38 -28.08 0.96
CA SER A 225 -8.16 -28.55 1.64
C SER A 225 -7.61 -27.55 2.66
N PHE A 226 -7.61 -26.26 2.36
CA PHE A 226 -7.19 -25.23 3.30
C PHE A 226 -8.21 -25.08 4.45
N ARG A 227 -9.50 -25.17 4.12
CA ARG A 227 -10.61 -25.10 5.05
C ARG A 227 -10.50 -26.15 6.15
N GLU A 228 -10.26 -27.41 5.80
CA GLU A 228 -10.12 -28.51 6.78
C GLU A 228 -8.96 -28.26 7.75
N ILE A 229 -7.81 -27.80 7.24
CA ILE A 229 -6.64 -27.47 8.07
C ILE A 229 -6.96 -26.32 9.02
N ALA A 230 -7.64 -25.28 8.52
CA ALA A 230 -8.03 -24.12 9.32
C ALA A 230 -9.07 -24.48 10.39
N GLN A 231 -10.05 -25.32 10.05
CA GLN A 231 -11.04 -25.83 11.00
C GLN A 231 -10.37 -26.62 12.13
N SER A 232 -9.46 -27.53 11.78
CA SER A 232 -8.68 -28.31 12.74
C SER A 232 -7.83 -27.41 13.65
N LYS A 233 -7.07 -26.47 13.07
CA LYS A 233 -6.19 -25.58 13.83
C LYS A 233 -6.95 -24.64 14.76
N CYS A 234 -8.07 -24.08 14.30
CA CYS A 234 -8.90 -23.16 15.07
C CYS A 234 -9.93 -23.88 15.96
N ARG A 235 -10.02 -25.22 15.90
CA ARG A 235 -11.06 -26.04 16.56
C ARG A 235 -12.47 -25.52 16.30
N ARG A 236 -12.74 -25.17 15.05
CA ARG A 236 -14.00 -24.53 14.61
C ARG A 236 -14.48 -25.13 13.32
N HIS A 237 -15.80 -25.18 13.16
CA HIS A 237 -16.43 -25.57 11.90
C HIS A 237 -16.86 -24.35 11.12
N CYS A 238 -16.88 -24.45 9.80
CA CYS A 238 -17.43 -23.41 8.96
C CYS A 238 -18.93 -23.61 8.86
N ARG A 239 -19.69 -22.56 9.15
CA ARG A 239 -21.14 -22.59 8.97
C ARG A 239 -21.42 -22.72 7.47
N ARG A 240 -22.31 -23.67 7.15
CA ARG A 240 -22.91 -23.79 5.82
C ARG A 240 -23.84 -22.62 5.59
#